data_AF-A0A7C4VLA5-F1
#
_entry.id   AF-A0A7C4VLA5-F1
#
_cell.length_a   1.000
_cell.length_b   1.000
_cell.length_c   1.000
_cell.angle_alpha   90.00
_cell.angle_beta   90.00
_cell.angle_gamma   90.00
#
_symmetry.space_group_name_H-M   'P 1'
#
loop_
_entity.id
_entity.type
_entity.pdbx_description
1 polymer ?
#
loop_
_entity_poly.entity_id
_entity_poly.type
_entity_poly.pdbx_seq_one_letter_code
_entity_poly.pdbx_strand_id
1 'polypeptide(L)'
;DEKTIMTAGRRIVTIEKCFNIREGADRKLDNLPWRLMNEPVLSGPYKGLVNSKQELDVMLNKYYELHEWDFKTSWPYRETLEKLGLLSVAQKLEHTGIILPTKIGIQTQTKVQN
;
A
#
# COMPACT_ATOMS: atom_id res chain seq x y z
N ASP A 1 23.16 10.47 -7.92
CA ASP A 1 23.04 9.42 -8.96
C ASP A 1 21.59 8.94 -9.04
N GLU A 2 21.26 8.18 -10.09
CA GLU A 2 19.91 7.68 -10.38
C GLU A 2 19.29 6.90 -9.20
N LYS A 3 20.05 6.01 -8.56
CA LYS A 3 19.56 5.21 -7.43
C LYS A 3 19.14 6.09 -6.26
N THR A 4 19.88 7.15 -6.00
CA THR A 4 19.52 8.14 -4.97
C THR A 4 18.19 8.84 -5.31
N ILE A 5 17.98 9.26 -6.56
CA ILE A 5 16.73 9.90 -7.01
C ILE A 5 15.55 8.93 -6.89
N MET A 6 15.71 7.69 -7.37
CA MET A 6 14.67 6.66 -7.28
C MET A 6 14.33 6.32 -5.83
N THR A 7 15.32 6.26 -4.95
CA THR A 7 15.11 6.04 -3.50
C THR A 7 14.34 7.21 -2.88
N ALA A 8 14.65 8.45 -3.26
CA ALA A 8 13.92 9.64 -2.80
C ALA A 8 12.46 9.61 -3.26
N GLY A 9 12.19 9.30 -4.53
CA GLY A 9 10.82 9.14 -5.04
C GLY A 9 10.03 8.06 -4.30
N ARG A 10 10.65 6.91 -4.05
CA ARG A 10 10.03 5.83 -3.27
C ARG A 10 9.71 6.26 -1.83
N ARG A 11 10.58 7.06 -1.20
CA ARG A 11 10.33 7.63 0.13
C ARG A 11 9.13 8.57 0.13
N ILE A 12 9.00 9.43 -0.88
CA ILE A 12 7.88 10.39 -1.04
C ILE A 12 6.55 9.64 -1.16
N VAL A 13 6.44 8.69 -2.10
CA VAL A 13 5.21 7.90 -2.28
C VAL A 13 4.85 7.11 -1.01
N THR A 14 5.85 6.61 -0.30
CA THR A 14 5.63 5.85 0.95
C THR A 14 5.14 6.75 2.08
N ILE A 15 5.69 7.96 2.25
CA ILE A 15 5.22 8.88 3.30
C ILE A 15 3.81 9.42 3.01
N GLU A 16 3.45 9.62 1.74
CA GLU A 16 2.08 9.95 1.32
C GLU A 16 1.10 8.83 1.67
N LYS A 17 1.48 7.56 1.41
CA LYS A 17 0.68 6.40 1.86
C LYS A 17 0.54 6.39 3.38
N CYS A 18 1.61 6.66 4.15
CA CYS A 18 1.54 6.75 5.61
C CYS A 18 0.58 7.85 6.10
N PHE A 19 0.52 8.99 5.42
CA PHE A 19 -0.47 10.04 5.72
C PHE A 19 -1.89 9.48 5.52
N ASN A 20 -2.17 8.86 4.38
CA ASN A 20 -3.49 8.28 4.11
C ASN A 20 -3.86 7.19 5.13
N ILE A 21 -2.91 6.35 5.54
CA ILE A 21 -3.12 5.31 6.56
C ILE A 21 -3.49 5.92 7.90
N ARG A 22 -2.83 7.01 8.31
CA ARG A 22 -3.18 7.76 9.52
C ARG A 22 -4.63 8.25 9.49
N GLU A 23 -5.12 8.64 8.31
CA GLU A 23 -6.50 9.08 8.09
C GLU A 23 -7.49 7.91 7.87
N GLY A 24 -7.06 6.66 8.04
CA GLY A 24 -7.90 5.48 7.97
C GLY A 24 -7.96 4.78 6.60
N ALA A 25 -7.06 5.13 5.66
CA ALA A 25 -7.01 4.45 4.38
C ALA A 25 -6.43 3.03 4.48
N ASP A 26 -7.10 2.09 3.83
CA ASP A 26 -6.66 0.71 3.66
C ASP A 26 -6.77 0.29 2.19
N ARG A 27 -6.44 -0.97 1.90
CA ARG A 27 -6.53 -1.57 0.56
C ARG A 27 -7.88 -1.38 -0.12
N LYS A 28 -8.99 -1.23 0.63
CA LYS A 28 -10.32 -1.08 0.03
C LYS A 28 -10.47 0.24 -0.72
N LEU A 29 -9.70 1.26 -0.33
CA LEU A 29 -9.70 2.57 -0.99
C LEU A 29 -8.78 2.63 -2.21
N ASP A 30 -7.88 1.66 -2.38
CA ASP A 30 -7.05 1.54 -3.58
C ASP A 30 -7.87 0.89 -4.71
N ASN A 31 -8.80 1.65 -5.29
CA ASN A 31 -9.79 1.14 -6.24
C ASN A 31 -10.03 2.09 -7.43
N LEU A 32 -10.66 1.56 -8.49
CA LEU A 32 -11.03 2.32 -9.68
C LEU A 32 -12.46 2.88 -9.58
N PRO A 33 -12.77 3.97 -10.30
CA PRO A 33 -14.14 4.45 -10.45
C PRO A 33 -15.07 3.34 -10.96
N TRP A 34 -16.31 3.32 -10.45
CA TRP A 34 -17.30 2.28 -10.76
C TRP A 34 -17.46 2.02 -12.26
N ARG A 35 -17.51 3.09 -13.06
CA ARG A 35 -17.61 3.04 -14.52
C ARG A 35 -16.53 2.15 -15.15
N LEU A 36 -15.27 2.31 -14.73
CA LEU A 36 -14.15 1.57 -15.32
C LEU A 36 -14.19 0.06 -15.04
N MET A 37 -14.98 -0.36 -14.05
CA MET A 37 -15.11 -1.77 -13.65
C MET A 37 -16.44 -2.40 -14.09
N ASN A 38 -17.44 -1.62 -14.47
CA ASN A 38 -18.81 -2.11 -14.71
C ASN A 38 -19.41 -1.67 -16.04
N GLU A 39 -18.92 -0.60 -16.67
CA GLU A 39 -19.37 -0.16 -17.99
C GLU A 39 -18.37 -0.63 -19.05
N PRO A 40 -18.72 -1.59 -19.92
CA PRO A 40 -17.81 -2.07 -20.96
C PRO A 40 -17.46 -0.99 -21.96
N VAL A 41 -16.22 -1.04 -22.47
CA VAL A 41 -15.79 -0.16 -23.56
C VAL A 41 -16.72 -0.34 -24.77
N LEU A 42 -17.25 0.78 -25.30
CA LEU A 42 -18.31 0.75 -26.32
C LEU A 42 -17.82 0.38 -27.73
N SER A 43 -16.56 0.69 -28.06
CA SER A 43 -16.03 0.58 -29.42
C SER A 43 -14.50 0.42 -29.45
N GLY A 44 -13.98 0.01 -30.61
CA GLY A 44 -12.54 -0.15 -30.84
C GLY A 44 -11.99 -1.52 -30.41
N PRO A 45 -10.66 -1.70 -30.39
CA PRO A 45 -10.01 -3.00 -30.17
C PRO A 45 -10.26 -3.59 -28.76
N TYR A 46 -10.65 -2.75 -27.80
CA TYR A 46 -10.95 -3.17 -26.43
C TYR A 46 -12.46 -3.25 -26.14
N LYS A 47 -13.31 -3.21 -27.18
CA LYS A 47 -14.77 -3.26 -27.03
C LYS A 47 -15.21 -4.45 -26.17
N GLY A 48 -16.08 -4.20 -25.20
CA GLY A 48 -16.63 -5.20 -24.30
C GLY A 48 -15.78 -5.48 -23.06
N LEU A 49 -14.56 -4.93 -22.96
CA LEU A 49 -13.70 -5.11 -21.79
C LEU A 49 -14.08 -4.14 -20.67
N VAL A 50 -13.86 -4.59 -19.43
CA VAL A 50 -13.88 -3.81 -18.19
C VAL A 50 -12.61 -4.13 -17.40
N ASN A 51 -12.20 -3.27 -16.47
CA ASN A 51 -11.15 -3.61 -15.52
C ASN A 51 -11.75 -4.48 -14.41
N SER A 52 -11.59 -5.79 -14.51
CA SER A 52 -12.18 -6.69 -13.52
C SER A 52 -11.52 -6.51 -12.15
N LYS A 53 -12.26 -6.82 -11.08
CA LYS A 53 -11.70 -6.79 -9.71
C LYS A 53 -10.50 -7.72 -9.57
N GLN A 54 -10.53 -8.88 -10.22
CA GLN A 54 -9.45 -9.85 -10.19
C GLN A 54 -8.17 -9.31 -10.84
N GLU A 55 -8.26 -8.69 -12.02
CA GLU A 55 -7.10 -8.08 -12.68
C GLU A 55 -6.53 -6.92 -11.85
N LEU A 56 -7.41 -6.06 -11.32
CA LEU A 56 -6.99 -4.97 -10.44
C LEU A 56 -6.27 -5.51 -9.20
N ASP A 57 -6.79 -6.55 -8.55
CA ASP A 57 -6.16 -7.13 -7.36
C ASP A 57 -4.78 -7.74 -7.65
N VAL A 58 -4.58 -8.36 -8.81
CA VAL A 58 -3.27 -8.84 -9.28
C VAL A 58 -2.31 -7.67 -9.46
N MET A 59 -2.75 -6.59 -10.12
CA MET A 59 -1.94 -5.39 -10.32
C MET A 59 -1.57 -4.70 -8.99
N LEU A 60 -2.52 -4.58 -8.07
CA LEU A 60 -2.29 -4.03 -6.73
C LEU A 60 -1.28 -4.87 -5.95
N ASN A 61 -1.39 -6.21 -5.98
CA ASN A 61 -0.42 -7.09 -5.34
C ASN A 61 0.99 -6.85 -5.90
N LYS A 62 1.12 -6.73 -7.23
CA LYS A 62 2.43 -6.46 -7.84
C LYS A 62 2.96 -5.09 -7.45
N TYR A 63 2.11 -4.07 -7.42
CA TYR A 63 2.47 -2.73 -6.98
C TYR A 63 2.98 -2.73 -5.52
N TYR A 64 2.25 -3.38 -4.61
CA TYR A 64 2.66 -3.49 -3.21
C TYR A 64 3.96 -4.28 -3.05
N GLU A 65 4.15 -5.35 -3.83
CA GLU A 65 5.40 -6.12 -3.82
C GLU A 65 6.60 -5.23 -4.16
N LEU A 66 6.50 -4.46 -5.25
CA LEU A 66 7.56 -3.55 -5.70
C LEU A 66 7.86 -2.45 -4.67
N HIS A 67 6.84 -2.01 -3.94
CA HIS A 67 6.99 -1.03 -2.87
C HIS A 67 7.37 -1.64 -1.51
N GLU A 68 7.46 -2.96 -1.40
CA GLU A 68 7.64 -3.70 -0.14
C GLU A 68 6.55 -3.33 0.89
N TRP A 69 5.29 -3.38 0.46
CA TRP A 69 4.08 -3.16 1.26
C TRP A 69 3.28 -4.46 1.40
N ASP A 70 2.45 -4.50 2.43
CA ASP A 70 1.63 -5.66 2.74
C ASP A 70 0.42 -5.81 1.80
N PHE A 71 0.21 -7.02 1.31
CA PHE A 71 -0.84 -7.31 0.34
C PHE A 71 -2.24 -7.21 0.93
N LYS A 72 -2.42 -7.42 2.24
CA LYS A 72 -3.74 -7.42 2.86
C LYS A 72 -4.20 -6.00 3.18
N THR A 73 -3.31 -5.22 3.77
CA THR A 73 -3.63 -3.89 4.32
C THR A 73 -3.32 -2.75 3.34
N SER A 74 -2.46 -2.96 2.34
CA SER A 74 -1.78 -1.94 1.51
C SER A 74 -0.72 -1.13 2.27
N TRP A 75 -0.43 -1.47 3.52
CA TRP A 75 0.44 -0.67 4.38
C TRP A 75 1.91 -1.02 4.17
N PRO A 76 2.83 -0.05 4.19
CA PRO A 76 4.26 -0.34 4.18
C PRO A 76 4.64 -1.23 5.38
N TYR A 77 5.50 -2.22 5.15
CA TYR A 77 6.09 -2.96 6.27
C TYR A 77 6.92 -2.02 7.16
N ARG A 78 6.98 -2.30 8.46
CA ARG A 78 7.79 -1.51 9.40
C ARG A 78 9.25 -1.42 8.94
N GLU A 79 9.80 -2.54 8.51
CA GLU A 79 11.18 -2.66 8.01
C GLU A 79 11.40 -1.83 6.74
N THR A 80 10.37 -1.69 5.90
CA THR A 80 10.39 -0.83 4.71
C THR A 80 10.51 0.65 5.09
N LEU A 81 9.76 1.10 6.10
CA LEU A 81 9.84 2.48 6.58
C LEU A 81 11.22 2.77 7.16
N GLU A 82 11.77 1.87 7.96
CA GLU A 82 13.12 2.02 8.50
C GLU A 82 14.18 2.09 7.39
N LYS A 83 14.12 1.17 6.42
CA LYS A 83 15.01 1.15 5.23
C LYS A 83 14.96 2.46 4.43
N LEU A 84 13.80 3.12 4.39
CA LEU A 84 13.62 4.40 3.70
C LEU A 84 13.98 5.61 4.57
N GLY A 85 14.44 5.43 5.82
CA GLY A 85 14.76 6.53 6.73
C GLY A 85 13.52 7.20 7.35
N LEU A 86 12.40 6.46 7.42
CA LEU A 86 11.10 6.91 7.92
C LEU A 86 10.74 6.28 9.28
N LEU A 87 11.74 5.88 10.08
CA LEU A 87 11.51 5.24 11.38
C LEU A 87 10.64 6.10 12.32
N SER A 88 10.84 7.41 12.33
CA SER A 88 10.02 8.33 13.14
C SER A 88 8.56 8.39 12.69
N VAL A 89 8.28 8.16 11.40
CA VAL A 89 6.92 8.04 10.87
C VAL A 89 6.30 6.73 11.33
N ALA A 90 7.06 5.63 11.28
CA ALA A 90 6.59 4.33 11.75
C ALA A 90 6.18 4.38 13.23
N GLN A 91 7.03 4.95 14.08
CA GLN A 91 6.74 5.15 15.52
C GLN A 91 5.52 6.03 15.77
N LYS A 92 5.32 7.10 14.98
CA LYS A 92 4.13 7.95 15.09
C LYS A 92 2.85 7.21 14.75
N LEU A 93 2.84 6.41 13.68
CA LEU A 93 1.68 5.59 13.32
C LEU A 93 1.34 4.61 14.47
N GLU A 94 2.35 3.93 15.01
CA GLU A 94 2.16 3.01 16.15
C GLU A 94 1.61 3.70 17.39
N HIS A 95 2.06 4.91 17.69
CA HIS A 95 1.52 5.69 18.80
C HIS A 95 0.04 6.06 18.61
N THR A 96 -0.44 6.16 17.37
CA THR A 96 -1.86 6.37 17.07
C THR A 96 -2.71 5.09 17.12
N GLY A 97 -2.11 3.94 17.48
CA GLY A 97 -2.78 2.64 17.57
C GLY A 97 -2.71 1.80 16.30
N ILE A 98 -2.00 2.26 15.27
CA ILE A 98 -1.81 1.52 14.01
C ILE A 98 -0.73 0.47 14.21
N ILE A 99 -1.07 -0.81 14.05
CA ILE A 99 -0.12 -1.91 14.12
C ILE A 99 0.43 -2.17 12.71
N LEU A 100 1.65 -1.70 12.45
CA LEU A 100 2.31 -1.90 11.15
C LEU A 100 2.65 -3.38 10.93
N PRO A 101 2.46 -3.90 9.71
CA PRO A 101 2.83 -5.27 9.39
C PRO A 101 4.36 -5.43 9.38
N THR A 102 4.84 -6.64 9.68
CA THR A 102 6.24 -7.04 9.57
C THR A 102 6.42 -8.02 8.41
N LYS A 103 7.55 -7.92 7.69
CA LYS A 103 7.83 -8.77 6.51
C LYS A 103 8.11 -10.22 6.89
N ILE A 104 8.62 -10.44 8.11
CA ILE A 104 8.73 -11.75 8.74
C ILE A 104 7.41 -11.98 9.49
N GLY A 105 6.55 -12.83 8.95
CA GLY A 105 5.40 -13.29 9.71
C GLY A 105 5.90 -14.06 10.94
N ILE A 106 5.62 -13.54 12.14
CA ILE A 106 5.34 -14.21 13.43
C ILE A 106 5.73 -13.30 14.63
N GLN A 107 4.77 -13.11 15.54
CA GLN A 107 4.86 -12.70 16.96
C GLN A 107 5.14 -11.23 17.33
N THR A 108 4.09 -10.42 17.43
CA THR A 108 3.85 -9.55 18.61
C THR A 108 2.34 -9.37 18.84
N GLN A 109 1.63 -10.47 19.05
CA GLN A 109 0.38 -10.45 19.83
C GLN A 109 0.67 -10.94 21.25
N THR A 110 1.48 -10.21 22.02
CA THR A 110 1.46 -10.29 23.49
C THR A 110 2.25 -9.13 24.06
N LYS A 111 1.73 -8.52 25.15
CA LYS A 111 2.22 -7.32 25.86
C LYS A 111 1.69 -6.00 25.29
N VAL A 112 0.44 -5.66 25.61
CA VAL A 112 0.11 -4.74 26.73
C VAL A 112 -1.36 -4.98 27.10
N GLN A 113 -1.60 -5.94 28.00
CA GLN A 113 -2.69 -5.88 28.95
C GLN A 113 -2.00 -5.97 30.31
N ASN A 114 -1.74 -4.81 30.90
CA ASN A 114 -1.60 -4.59 32.33
C ASN A 114 -2.60 -3.51 32.69
#